data_AF-A0A1T4ZIG1-F1
#
_entry.id   AF-A0A1T4ZIG1-F1
#
_cell.length_a   1.000
_cell.length_b   1.000
_cell.length_c   1.000
_cell.angle_alpha   90.00
_cell.angle_beta   90.00
_cell.angle_gamma   90.00
#
_symmetry.space_group_name_H-M   'P 1'
#
loop_
_entity.id
_entity.type
_entity.pdbx_description
1 polymer ?
#
loop_
_entity_poly.entity_id
_entity_poly.type
_entity_poly.pdbx_seq_one_letter_code
_entity_poly.pdbx_strand_id
1 'polypeptide(L)'
;MYNSISLDNALSVPYPDIVALSQGRMITIITHVDMYLGRSFALYPVNTLLNLFPVEEYYKSSFLSTCKTVLDEINFDEVEIKLWGKCHNCSQVNDPEDLTKLSKVTPWTEEGLKALLQQRGNIFLTYLRVYKLPEPITVSSVNSSRFIPLPHSITVTETNPILDDHKFEHLYRKILNRQPPEHPELEELETAIAQFQTNSLSQEEQLGLNLLQANIHQLLGWKTSKPANLTNDSSLNWINEIAAFGNRSKELDEGKSNYQAGTDFENIVKQSLEFLGFTIDYAHKGGAGGLDLFCSKPYPIVGECKAGKKTPNDTAVQLLNLGTLRLKDEKLFKDAIKLIIGPSEPTQQMNEAAKVHKMTIINPETLEKLVKLQAQYPGSVDLIELKDYFKKKKGDQEEWGQMDDNIDKYIKIVFNRLQLRSHIIKVVKDYLNNAQMAEATVSGIHGRYCSNQPQFLSERELHEILVELSSPLAGYVGRKKAEDWRNDRFYYLRELIVHQS
;
A
#
# COMPACT_ATOMS: atom_id res chain seq x y z
N MET A 1 -2.84 25.31 -25.08
CA MET A 1 -3.53 26.32 -24.27
C MET A 1 -4.59 25.59 -23.47
N TYR A 2 -4.52 25.61 -22.14
CA TYR A 2 -5.59 25.06 -21.32
C TYR A 2 -6.70 26.11 -21.23
N ASN A 3 -7.94 25.74 -21.55
CA ASN A 3 -9.08 26.63 -21.39
C ASN A 3 -9.29 26.89 -19.90
N SER A 4 -9.14 28.15 -19.48
CA SER A 4 -9.47 28.60 -18.13
C SER A 4 -10.99 28.71 -17.98
N ILE A 5 -11.53 28.21 -16.87
CA ILE A 5 -12.96 28.24 -16.55
C ILE A 5 -13.12 29.09 -15.29
N SER A 6 -14.06 30.04 -15.33
CA SER A 6 -14.41 30.85 -14.15
C SER A 6 -15.54 30.16 -13.38
N LEU A 7 -15.34 29.96 -12.09
CA LEU A 7 -16.36 29.44 -11.17
C LEU A 7 -16.85 30.58 -10.29
N ASP A 8 -18.12 30.93 -10.41
CA ASP A 8 -18.75 31.99 -9.59
C ASP A 8 -19.64 31.41 -8.48
N ASN A 9 -20.01 30.14 -8.59
CA ASN A 9 -20.96 29.49 -7.70
C ASN A 9 -20.49 28.09 -7.31
N ALA A 10 -20.93 27.65 -6.14
CA ALA A 10 -20.82 26.28 -5.69
C ALA A 10 -22.19 25.63 -5.59
N LEU A 11 -22.29 24.35 -5.95
CA LEU A 11 -23.49 23.55 -5.74
C LEU A 11 -23.40 22.86 -4.39
N SER A 12 -24.43 23.03 -3.55
CA SER A 12 -24.60 22.23 -2.35
C SER A 12 -24.84 20.76 -2.69
N VAL A 13 -23.93 19.89 -2.25
CA VAL A 13 -23.98 18.44 -2.43
C VAL A 13 -23.77 17.78 -1.07
N PRO A 14 -24.49 16.70 -0.74
CA PRO A 14 -24.27 15.99 0.51
C PRO A 14 -22.79 15.62 0.67
N TYR A 15 -22.21 15.87 1.85
CA TYR A 15 -20.78 15.67 2.03
C TYR A 15 -20.33 14.22 1.77
N PRO A 16 -21.09 13.17 2.15
CA PRO A 16 -20.73 11.81 1.76
C PRO A 16 -20.69 11.61 0.24
N ASP A 17 -21.60 12.20 -0.53
CA ASP A 17 -21.55 12.15 -2.00
C ASP A 17 -20.29 12.85 -2.54
N ILE A 18 -19.89 14.00 -1.97
CA ILE A 18 -18.62 14.67 -2.34
C ILE A 18 -17.42 13.77 -2.07
N VAL A 19 -17.41 13.05 -0.95
CA VAL A 19 -16.32 12.12 -0.62
C VAL A 19 -16.28 10.96 -1.62
N ALA A 20 -17.44 10.37 -1.97
CA ALA A 20 -17.52 9.33 -2.99
C ALA A 20 -17.05 9.83 -4.37
N LEU A 21 -17.40 11.07 -4.75
CA LEU A 21 -16.88 11.72 -5.95
C LEU A 21 -15.36 11.92 -5.87
N SER A 22 -14.83 12.35 -4.73
CA SER A 22 -13.39 12.60 -4.52
C SER A 22 -12.53 11.34 -4.65
N GLN A 23 -13.10 10.20 -4.26
CA GLN A 23 -12.52 8.87 -4.35
C GLN A 23 -12.74 8.26 -5.74
N GLY A 24 -13.53 8.86 -6.62
CA GLY A 24 -13.90 8.26 -7.90
C GLY A 24 -14.75 6.99 -7.77
N ARG A 25 -15.37 6.76 -6.59
CA ARG A 25 -16.33 5.66 -6.34
C ARG A 25 -17.63 5.88 -7.09
N MET A 26 -17.97 7.14 -7.34
CA MET A 26 -19.09 7.54 -8.19
C MET A 26 -18.73 8.77 -9.01
N ILE A 27 -19.54 9.05 -10.03
CA ILE A 27 -19.46 10.29 -10.84
C ILE A 27 -20.82 10.98 -10.95
N THR A 28 -21.81 10.51 -10.19
CA THR A 28 -23.18 11.04 -10.24
C THR A 28 -23.54 11.75 -8.96
N ILE A 29 -24.44 12.72 -9.04
CA ILE A 29 -25.13 13.31 -7.89
C ILE A 29 -26.61 13.45 -8.20
N ILE A 30 -27.44 13.56 -7.17
CA ILE A 30 -28.86 13.86 -7.33
C ILE A 30 -29.09 15.35 -7.14
N THR A 31 -29.63 16.01 -8.16
CA THR A 31 -29.88 17.45 -8.17
C THR A 31 -31.37 17.73 -8.11
N HIS A 32 -31.72 18.95 -7.68
CA HIS A 32 -33.11 19.42 -7.66
C HIS A 32 -33.61 19.93 -9.02
N VAL A 33 -32.68 20.23 -9.93
CA VAL A 33 -32.96 20.81 -11.23
C VAL A 33 -32.13 20.10 -12.29
N ASP A 34 -32.64 20.15 -13.52
CA ASP A 34 -31.90 19.73 -14.70
C ASP A 34 -30.64 20.60 -14.88
N MET A 35 -29.54 19.96 -15.28
CA MET A 35 -28.23 20.57 -15.41
C MET A 35 -27.79 20.53 -16.86
N TYR A 36 -27.63 21.72 -17.46
CA TYR A 36 -27.10 21.83 -18.82
C TYR A 36 -25.67 21.30 -18.94
N LEU A 37 -25.42 20.63 -20.07
CA LEU A 37 -24.10 20.13 -20.44
C LEU A 37 -23.03 21.24 -20.36
N GLY A 38 -21.90 20.93 -19.75
CA GLY A 38 -20.75 21.83 -19.65
C GLY A 38 -20.85 22.87 -18.53
N ARG A 39 -21.98 22.95 -17.79
CA ARG A 39 -22.08 23.81 -16.61
C ARG A 39 -21.05 23.41 -15.56
N SER A 40 -20.26 24.37 -15.09
CA SER A 40 -19.20 24.15 -14.10
C SER A 40 -19.51 24.87 -12.79
N PHE A 41 -19.13 24.25 -11.67
CA PHE A 41 -19.34 24.79 -10.33
C PHE A 41 -18.43 24.11 -9.31
N ALA A 42 -18.16 24.83 -8.21
CA ALA A 42 -17.54 24.22 -7.03
C ALA A 42 -18.51 23.25 -6.34
N LEU A 43 -17.98 22.25 -5.62
CA LEU A 43 -18.79 21.29 -4.86
C LEU A 43 -18.77 21.64 -3.38
N TYR A 44 -19.87 22.19 -2.88
CA TYR A 44 -20.01 22.66 -1.52
C TYR A 44 -20.63 21.56 -0.63
N PRO A 45 -19.91 21.06 0.39
CA PRO A 45 -20.45 20.00 1.24
C PRO A 45 -21.53 20.53 2.17
N VAL A 46 -22.65 19.82 2.21
CA VAL A 46 -23.76 20.08 3.11
C VAL A 46 -24.19 18.83 3.87
N ASN A 47 -24.82 19.03 5.02
CA ASN A 47 -25.38 17.98 5.86
C ASN A 47 -26.86 17.65 5.54
N THR A 48 -27.38 18.13 4.41
CA THR A 48 -28.82 18.22 4.14
C THR A 48 -29.57 16.90 3.94
N LEU A 49 -28.88 15.75 3.83
CA LEU A 49 -29.56 14.45 3.79
C LEU A 49 -30.12 14.01 5.15
N LEU A 50 -29.56 14.50 6.26
CA LEU A 50 -30.04 14.18 7.62
C LEU A 50 -31.46 14.70 7.91
N ASN A 51 -32.00 15.59 7.08
CA ASN A 51 -33.36 16.11 7.26
C ASN A 51 -34.45 15.27 6.58
N LEU A 52 -34.07 14.26 5.77
CA LEU A 52 -35.02 13.46 4.99
C LEU A 52 -35.03 11.98 5.42
N PHE A 53 -33.87 11.39 5.69
CA PHE A 53 -33.74 9.97 6.05
C PHE A 53 -32.57 9.76 7.02
N PRO A 54 -32.62 8.71 7.86
CA PRO A 54 -31.42 8.17 8.52
C PRO A 54 -30.35 7.82 7.49
N VAL A 55 -29.07 8.03 7.84
CA VAL A 55 -27.93 7.76 6.95
C VAL A 55 -27.92 6.30 6.51
N GLU A 56 -28.28 5.40 7.43
CA GLU A 56 -28.39 3.95 7.23
C GLU A 56 -29.44 3.54 6.20
N GLU A 57 -30.49 4.35 6.03
CA GLU A 57 -31.56 4.07 5.07
C GLU A 57 -31.23 4.59 3.68
N TYR A 58 -30.32 5.56 3.56
CA TYR A 58 -29.98 6.21 2.29
C TYR A 58 -28.69 5.68 1.66
N TYR A 59 -27.70 5.29 2.47
CA TYR A 59 -26.42 4.77 2.00
C TYR A 59 -26.25 3.30 2.34
N LYS A 60 -25.60 2.55 1.45
CA LYS A 60 -25.26 1.14 1.67
C LYS A 60 -24.29 0.99 2.84
N SER A 61 -24.38 -0.15 3.53
CA SER A 61 -23.51 -0.54 4.65
C SER A 61 -22.02 -0.35 4.39
N SER A 62 -21.58 -0.72 3.18
CA SER A 62 -20.23 -0.48 2.63
C SER A 62 -19.72 0.95 2.83
N PHE A 63 -20.61 1.94 2.76
CA PHE A 63 -20.26 3.36 2.76
C PHE A 63 -20.60 4.06 4.08
N LEU A 64 -21.24 3.37 5.03
CA LEU A 64 -21.74 3.99 6.26
C LEU A 64 -20.63 4.49 7.17
N SER A 65 -19.51 3.77 7.29
CA SER A 65 -18.39 4.23 8.12
C SER A 65 -17.85 5.57 7.61
N THR A 66 -17.66 5.68 6.29
CA THR A 66 -17.27 6.93 5.64
C THR A 66 -18.30 8.02 5.89
N CYS A 67 -19.60 7.72 5.74
CA CYS A 67 -20.65 8.70 6.02
C CYS A 67 -20.58 9.21 7.46
N LYS A 68 -20.46 8.33 8.46
CA LYS A 68 -20.44 8.69 9.89
C LYS A 68 -19.26 9.59 10.21
N THR A 69 -18.04 9.19 9.83
CA THR A 69 -16.83 9.99 10.04
C THR A 69 -16.96 11.39 9.43
N VAL A 70 -17.41 11.45 8.18
CA VAL A 70 -17.53 12.71 7.42
C VAL A 70 -18.60 13.62 7.99
N LEU A 71 -19.68 13.06 8.53
CA LEU A 71 -20.74 13.81 9.19
C LEU A 71 -20.34 14.33 10.57
N ASP A 72 -19.50 13.59 11.30
CA ASP A 72 -18.90 14.04 12.58
C ASP A 72 -17.86 15.16 12.37
N GLU A 73 -17.20 15.20 11.20
CA GLU A 73 -16.16 16.18 10.85
C GLU A 73 -16.68 17.55 10.37
N ILE A 74 -17.97 17.68 9.99
CA ILE A 74 -18.50 18.97 9.54
C ILE A 74 -18.57 19.94 10.73
N ASN A 75 -17.63 20.87 10.76
CA ASN A 75 -17.70 22.02 11.66
C ASN A 75 -18.76 23.00 11.14
N PHE A 76 -19.68 23.45 12.01
CA PHE A 76 -20.85 24.22 11.58
C PHE A 76 -20.56 25.68 11.22
N ASP A 77 -19.35 26.19 11.44
CA ASP A 77 -19.02 27.60 11.22
C ASP A 77 -18.34 27.86 9.86
N GLU A 78 -17.40 26.99 9.47
CA GLU A 78 -16.61 27.12 8.25
C GLU A 78 -16.47 25.78 7.52
N VAL A 79 -16.59 25.84 6.19
CA VAL A 79 -16.62 24.69 5.31
C VAL A 79 -15.54 24.82 4.23
N GLU A 80 -14.77 23.76 4.02
CA GLU A 80 -13.68 23.72 3.04
C GLU A 80 -14.13 23.06 1.72
N ILE A 81 -14.12 23.83 0.63
CA ILE A 81 -14.40 23.36 -0.73
C ILE A 81 -13.08 22.91 -1.37
N LYS A 82 -12.99 21.63 -1.73
CA LYS A 82 -11.77 21.01 -2.32
C LYS A 82 -11.91 20.63 -3.78
N LEU A 83 -13.14 20.56 -4.30
CA LEU A 83 -13.46 19.98 -5.59
C LEU A 83 -14.35 20.91 -6.41
N TRP A 84 -14.27 20.75 -7.73
CA TRP A 84 -15.22 21.33 -8.66
C TRP A 84 -15.64 20.29 -9.71
N GLY A 85 -16.82 20.46 -10.26
CA GLY A 85 -17.41 19.56 -11.24
C GLY A 85 -17.85 20.30 -12.49
N LYS A 86 -17.79 19.59 -13.63
CA LYS A 86 -18.40 20.00 -14.89
C LYS A 86 -19.47 18.99 -15.26
N CYS A 87 -20.69 19.46 -15.51
CA CYS A 87 -21.79 18.63 -15.95
C CYS A 87 -21.45 17.97 -17.29
N HIS A 88 -21.44 16.64 -17.30
CA HIS A 88 -21.22 15.82 -18.49
C HIS A 88 -22.53 15.29 -19.07
N ASN A 89 -23.53 15.02 -18.22
CA ASN A 89 -24.88 14.64 -18.64
C ASN A 89 -25.83 14.87 -17.47
N CYS A 90 -27.12 15.06 -17.74
CA CYS A 90 -28.16 15.04 -16.74
C CYS A 90 -29.37 14.31 -17.31
N SER A 91 -29.87 13.32 -16.56
CA SER A 91 -31.03 12.53 -16.98
C SER A 91 -32.09 12.53 -15.88
N GLN A 92 -33.34 12.73 -16.27
CA GLN A 92 -34.46 12.53 -15.38
C GLN A 92 -34.72 11.04 -15.18
N VAL A 93 -34.82 10.60 -13.93
CA VAL A 93 -35.16 9.25 -13.52
C VAL A 93 -36.47 9.31 -12.72
N ASN A 94 -37.47 8.58 -13.20
CA ASN A 94 -38.81 8.53 -12.59
C ASN A 94 -39.39 7.11 -12.54
N ASP A 95 -38.68 6.10 -13.06
CA ASP A 95 -39.09 4.70 -13.03
C ASP A 95 -38.52 3.98 -11.79
N PRO A 96 -39.36 3.45 -10.88
CA PRO A 96 -38.90 2.67 -9.73
C PRO A 96 -38.05 1.43 -10.09
N GLU A 97 -38.27 0.81 -11.25
CA GLU A 97 -37.44 -0.34 -11.68
C GLU A 97 -36.02 0.12 -12.02
N ASP A 98 -35.88 1.30 -12.62
CA ASP A 98 -34.58 1.90 -12.91
C ASP A 98 -33.81 2.23 -11.62
N LEU A 99 -34.50 2.66 -10.56
CA LEU A 99 -33.87 2.93 -9.24
C LEU A 99 -33.28 1.67 -8.61
N THR A 100 -33.91 0.52 -8.81
CA THR A 100 -33.40 -0.79 -8.34
C THR A 100 -32.10 -1.17 -9.03
N LYS A 101 -31.95 -0.80 -10.31
CA LYS A 101 -30.71 -1.03 -11.06
C LYS A 101 -29.66 0.04 -10.73
N LEU A 102 -30.09 1.28 -10.50
CA LEU A 102 -29.23 2.39 -10.10
C LEU A 102 -28.61 2.17 -8.71
N SER A 103 -29.37 1.65 -7.75
CA SER A 103 -28.85 1.33 -6.42
C SER A 103 -27.70 0.33 -6.51
N LYS A 104 -27.75 -0.65 -7.42
CA LYS A 104 -26.65 -1.63 -7.61
C LYS A 104 -25.33 -1.02 -8.09
N VAL A 105 -25.37 0.15 -8.73
CA VAL A 105 -24.18 0.80 -9.32
C VAL A 105 -23.81 2.13 -8.65
N THR A 106 -24.47 2.45 -7.53
CA THR A 106 -24.21 3.65 -6.74
C THR A 106 -24.07 3.31 -5.25
N PRO A 107 -23.55 4.24 -4.42
CA PRO A 107 -23.53 4.06 -2.97
C PRO A 107 -24.90 4.16 -2.30
N TRP A 108 -25.93 4.58 -3.03
CA TRP A 108 -27.28 4.75 -2.52
C TRP A 108 -28.04 3.43 -2.42
N THR A 109 -28.91 3.32 -1.43
CA THR A 109 -29.84 2.19 -1.27
C THR A 109 -31.02 2.31 -2.23
N GLU A 110 -31.68 1.19 -2.50
CA GLU A 110 -32.92 1.19 -3.29
C GLU A 110 -34.04 1.93 -2.55
N GLU A 111 -34.15 1.70 -1.25
CA GLU A 111 -35.12 2.28 -0.35
C GLU A 111 -34.99 3.81 -0.32
N GLY A 112 -33.77 4.32 -0.13
CA GLY A 112 -33.48 5.75 -0.11
C GLY A 112 -33.81 6.43 -1.43
N LEU A 113 -33.47 5.80 -2.57
CA LEU A 113 -33.79 6.32 -3.90
C LEU A 113 -35.31 6.37 -4.14
N LYS A 114 -36.04 5.30 -3.78
CA LYS A 114 -37.50 5.24 -3.94
C LYS A 114 -38.20 6.28 -3.07
N ALA A 115 -37.76 6.44 -1.82
CA ALA A 115 -38.32 7.43 -0.92
C ALA A 115 -38.06 8.86 -1.41
N LEU A 116 -36.88 9.11 -1.98
CA LEU A 116 -36.56 10.40 -2.62
C LEU A 116 -37.45 10.68 -3.84
N LEU A 117 -37.70 9.68 -4.68
CA LEU A 117 -38.59 9.79 -5.82
C LEU A 117 -40.03 10.08 -5.38
N GLN A 118 -40.52 9.39 -4.34
CA GLN A 118 -41.86 9.63 -3.79
C GLN A 118 -42.03 11.07 -3.30
N GLN A 119 -41.00 11.63 -2.66
CA GLN A 119 -41.06 12.99 -2.15
C GLN A 119 -40.97 14.06 -3.25
N ARG A 120 -40.13 13.83 -4.27
CA ARG A 120 -39.81 14.85 -5.29
C ARG A 120 -40.59 14.69 -6.59
N GLY A 121 -41.21 13.55 -6.83
CA GLY A 121 -41.87 13.19 -8.10
C GLY A 121 -40.89 12.82 -9.22
N ASN A 122 -39.68 13.37 -9.20
CA ASN A 122 -38.62 13.06 -10.15
C ASN A 122 -37.22 13.24 -9.52
N ILE A 123 -36.26 12.47 -10.03
CA ILE A 123 -34.85 12.56 -9.67
C ILE A 123 -34.09 13.06 -10.89
N PHE A 124 -33.27 14.10 -10.74
CA PHE A 124 -32.30 14.50 -11.76
C PHE A 124 -30.95 13.90 -11.42
N LEU A 125 -30.54 12.89 -12.19
CA LEU A 125 -29.26 12.23 -12.03
C LEU A 125 -28.23 12.97 -12.89
N THR A 126 -27.38 13.76 -12.24
CA THR A 126 -26.35 14.56 -12.90
C THR A 126 -25.02 13.83 -12.86
N TYR A 127 -24.43 13.59 -14.04
CA TYR A 127 -23.11 13.01 -14.24
C TYR A 127 -22.06 14.12 -14.31
N LEU A 128 -21.04 14.05 -13.46
CA LEU A 128 -20.02 15.07 -13.30
C LEU A 128 -18.63 14.55 -13.69
N ARG A 129 -17.95 15.32 -14.53
CA ARG A 129 -16.48 15.25 -14.63
C ARG A 129 -15.90 16.05 -13.46
N VAL A 130 -15.29 15.38 -12.49
CA VAL A 130 -14.82 15.99 -11.23
C VAL A 130 -13.32 16.24 -11.25
N TYR A 131 -12.91 17.37 -10.68
CA TYR A 131 -11.54 17.84 -10.61
C TYR A 131 -11.20 18.33 -9.21
N LYS A 132 -9.92 18.25 -8.84
CA LYS A 132 -9.40 18.93 -7.65
C LYS A 132 -9.28 20.43 -7.92
N LEU A 133 -9.60 21.23 -6.91
CA LEU A 133 -9.19 22.62 -6.91
C LEU A 133 -7.67 22.72 -6.70
N PRO A 134 -6.99 23.70 -7.33
CA PRO A 134 -5.57 23.95 -7.07
C PRO A 134 -5.29 24.25 -5.60
N GLU A 135 -6.17 25.04 -4.97
CA GLU A 135 -6.15 25.35 -3.55
C GLU A 135 -7.58 25.22 -2.99
N PRO A 136 -7.76 24.64 -1.79
CA PRO A 136 -9.05 24.62 -1.13
C PRO A 136 -9.55 26.03 -0.77
N ILE A 137 -10.87 26.19 -0.70
CA ILE A 137 -11.50 27.47 -0.35
C ILE A 137 -12.33 27.29 0.91
N THR A 138 -12.09 28.14 1.90
CA THR A 138 -12.92 28.20 3.10
C THR A 138 -14.06 29.19 2.88
N VAL A 139 -15.28 28.74 3.17
CA VAL A 139 -16.50 29.55 3.08
C VAL A 139 -17.34 29.35 4.35
N SER A 140 -18.09 30.37 4.74
CA SER A 140 -19.02 30.26 5.86
C SER A 140 -20.07 29.20 5.59
N SER A 141 -20.51 28.52 6.65
CA SER A 141 -21.58 27.53 6.56
C SER A 141 -22.90 28.18 6.14
N VAL A 142 -23.52 27.67 5.07
CA VAL A 142 -24.82 28.11 4.58
C VAL A 142 -25.71 26.89 4.39
N ASN A 143 -26.83 26.85 5.11
CA ASN A 143 -27.85 25.83 4.93
C ASN A 143 -28.71 26.13 3.69
N SER A 144 -28.20 25.79 2.51
CA SER A 144 -28.92 25.90 1.23
C SER A 144 -28.82 24.59 0.45
N SER A 145 -29.94 24.13 -0.13
CA SER A 145 -29.97 23.00 -1.07
C SER A 145 -29.75 23.42 -2.54
N ARG A 146 -29.32 24.68 -2.76
CA ARG A 146 -29.16 25.30 -4.08
C ARG A 146 -27.72 25.75 -4.29
N PHE A 147 -27.48 26.39 -5.43
CA PHE A 147 -26.22 27.08 -5.67
C PHE A 147 -26.01 28.20 -4.65
N ILE A 148 -24.79 28.29 -4.12
CA ILE A 148 -24.32 29.39 -3.29
C ILE A 148 -23.29 30.21 -4.08
N PRO A 149 -23.29 31.54 -3.96
CA PRO A 149 -22.24 32.36 -4.56
C PRO A 149 -20.92 32.10 -3.84
N LEU A 150 -19.83 32.01 -4.61
CA LEU A 150 -18.49 31.99 -4.04
C LEU A 150 -18.10 33.40 -3.56
N PRO A 151 -17.25 33.54 -2.53
CA PRO A 151 -16.81 34.85 -2.02
C PRO A 151 -16.06 35.66 -3.09
N HIS A 152 -15.38 34.98 -4.01
CA HIS A 152 -14.80 35.53 -5.22
C HIS A 152 -14.84 34.49 -6.34
N SER A 153 -14.78 34.94 -7.60
CA SER A 153 -14.66 34.03 -8.75
C SER A 153 -13.32 33.29 -8.71
N ILE A 154 -13.31 32.04 -9.17
CA ILE A 154 -12.14 31.18 -9.13
C ILE A 154 -11.83 30.67 -10.53
N THR A 155 -10.60 30.90 -10.97
CA THR A 155 -10.14 30.38 -12.26
C THR A 155 -9.57 28.98 -12.09
N VAL A 156 -10.17 28.01 -12.78
CA VAL A 156 -9.74 26.61 -12.76
C VAL A 156 -9.36 26.11 -14.15
N THR A 157 -8.65 24.99 -14.19
CA THR A 157 -8.32 24.27 -15.43
C THR A 157 -8.64 22.79 -15.27
N GLU A 158 -8.85 22.09 -16.39
CA GLU A 158 -9.17 20.66 -16.42
C GLU A 158 -7.94 19.74 -16.20
N THR A 159 -6.87 20.25 -15.58
CA THR A 159 -5.57 19.57 -15.47
C THR A 159 -5.48 18.52 -14.36
N ASN A 160 -6.38 18.57 -13.37
CA ASN A 160 -6.34 17.68 -12.21
C ASN A 160 -7.64 16.87 -12.03
N PRO A 161 -8.01 16.01 -13.00
CA PRO A 161 -9.24 15.23 -12.89
C PRO A 161 -9.11 14.15 -11.81
N ILE A 162 -10.23 13.83 -11.16
CA ILE A 162 -10.29 12.73 -10.19
C ILE A 162 -10.08 11.39 -10.90
N LEU A 163 -10.77 11.14 -12.01
CA LEU A 163 -10.56 9.97 -12.86
C LEU A 163 -9.83 10.37 -14.15
N ASP A 164 -8.98 9.53 -14.72
CA ASP A 164 -8.53 9.76 -16.11
C ASP A 164 -9.69 9.60 -17.10
N ASP A 165 -9.49 10.00 -18.36
CA ASP A 165 -10.56 10.01 -19.37
C ASP A 165 -11.10 8.61 -19.65
N HIS A 166 -10.23 7.60 -19.68
CA HIS A 166 -10.62 6.22 -19.92
C HIS A 166 -11.49 5.68 -18.78
N LYS A 167 -11.05 5.84 -17.52
CA LYS A 167 -11.80 5.41 -16.34
C LYS A 167 -13.14 6.13 -16.22
N PHE A 168 -13.17 7.42 -16.53
CA PHE A 168 -14.41 8.19 -16.49
C PHE A 168 -15.41 7.72 -17.55
N GLU A 169 -14.99 7.58 -18.81
CA GLU A 169 -15.87 7.11 -19.87
C GLU A 169 -16.39 5.70 -19.59
N HIS A 170 -15.52 4.82 -19.08
CA HIS A 170 -15.91 3.48 -18.65
C HIS A 170 -17.00 3.51 -17.56
N LEU A 171 -16.78 4.26 -16.47
CA LEU A 171 -17.75 4.37 -15.38
C LEU A 171 -19.04 5.07 -15.82
N TYR A 172 -18.93 6.08 -16.70
CA TYR A 172 -20.07 6.76 -17.29
C TYR A 172 -20.95 5.79 -18.08
N ARG A 173 -20.39 5.00 -18.98
CA ARG A 173 -21.14 4.00 -19.75
C ARG A 173 -21.76 2.94 -18.84
N LYS A 174 -21.02 2.48 -17.83
CA LYS A 174 -21.51 1.49 -16.85
C LYS A 174 -22.75 2.00 -16.12
N ILE A 175 -22.69 3.20 -15.53
CA ILE A 175 -23.83 3.77 -14.79
C ILE A 175 -24.97 4.11 -15.75
N LEU A 176 -24.68 4.73 -16.90
CA LEU A 176 -25.69 5.09 -17.90
C LEU A 176 -26.49 3.86 -18.36
N ASN A 177 -25.82 2.74 -18.63
CA ASN A 177 -26.44 1.50 -19.10
C ASN A 177 -26.89 0.56 -17.97
N ARG A 178 -26.76 0.98 -16.70
CA ARG A 178 -27.10 0.18 -15.52
C ARG A 178 -26.41 -1.19 -15.49
N GLN A 179 -25.17 -1.26 -15.97
CA GLN A 179 -24.41 -2.50 -16.01
C GLN A 179 -23.99 -2.91 -14.58
N PRO A 180 -24.04 -4.20 -14.23
CA PRO A 180 -23.65 -4.66 -12.91
C PRO A 180 -22.20 -4.28 -12.59
N PRO A 181 -21.82 -4.23 -11.30
CA PRO A 181 -20.42 -4.16 -10.90
C PRO A 181 -19.56 -5.20 -11.63
N GLU A 182 -18.36 -4.83 -12.05
CA GLU A 182 -17.42 -5.78 -12.68
C GLU A 182 -16.92 -6.82 -11.68
N HIS A 183 -16.84 -6.42 -10.40
CA HIS A 183 -16.34 -7.22 -9.29
C HIS A 183 -17.28 -7.10 -8.08
N PRO A 184 -18.52 -7.63 -8.17
CA PRO A 184 -19.48 -7.55 -7.07
C PRO A 184 -18.92 -8.20 -5.79
N GLU A 185 -18.10 -9.24 -5.91
CA GLU A 185 -17.46 -9.91 -4.79
C GLU A 185 -16.48 -9.00 -4.03
N LEU A 186 -15.85 -8.04 -4.71
CA LEU A 186 -14.97 -7.06 -4.06
C LEU A 186 -15.76 -5.99 -3.32
N GLU A 187 -16.93 -5.59 -3.82
CA GLU A 187 -17.84 -4.68 -3.10
C GLU A 187 -18.48 -5.38 -1.88
N GLU A 188 -18.81 -6.66 -1.99
CA GLU A 188 -19.27 -7.48 -0.87
C GLU A 188 -18.17 -7.65 0.18
N LEU A 189 -16.91 -7.88 -0.25
CA LEU A 189 -15.78 -7.97 0.65
C LEU A 189 -15.53 -6.64 1.37
N GLU A 190 -15.60 -5.50 0.66
CA GLU A 190 -15.51 -4.17 1.29
C GLU A 190 -16.58 -4.01 2.38
N THR A 191 -17.81 -4.44 2.10
CA THR A 191 -18.91 -4.40 3.06
C THR A 191 -18.61 -5.28 4.28
N ALA A 192 -18.12 -6.49 4.04
CA ALA A 192 -17.79 -7.44 5.08
C ALA A 192 -16.61 -6.98 5.95
N ILE A 193 -15.69 -6.16 5.43
CA ILE A 193 -14.57 -5.67 6.23
C ILE A 193 -14.82 -4.32 6.89
N ALA A 194 -15.82 -3.56 6.44
CA ALA A 194 -16.23 -2.30 7.07
C ALA A 194 -16.60 -2.47 8.55
N GLN A 195 -17.16 -3.62 8.94
CA GLN A 195 -17.49 -3.93 10.33
C GLN A 195 -16.26 -4.01 11.26
N PHE A 196 -15.06 -4.27 10.72
CA PHE A 196 -13.84 -4.36 11.53
C PHE A 196 -13.21 -3.01 11.81
N GLN A 197 -13.62 -1.94 11.13
CA GLN A 197 -13.09 -0.58 11.37
C GLN A 197 -13.47 -0.04 12.76
N THR A 198 -14.52 -0.57 13.38
CA THR A 198 -14.98 -0.17 14.72
C THR A 198 -14.53 -1.12 15.83
N ASN A 199 -13.81 -2.20 15.50
CA ASN A 199 -13.35 -3.19 16.46
C ASN A 199 -11.95 -2.84 16.99
N SER A 200 -11.66 -3.19 18.24
CA SER A 200 -10.31 -3.06 18.81
C SER A 200 -9.38 -4.14 18.25
N LEU A 201 -8.73 -3.85 17.13
CA LEU A 201 -7.71 -4.69 16.49
C LEU A 201 -6.31 -4.42 17.08
N SER A 202 -5.42 -5.41 17.01
CA SER A 202 -3.99 -5.18 17.22
C SER A 202 -3.40 -4.27 16.12
N GLN A 203 -2.21 -3.70 16.35
CA GLN A 203 -1.55 -2.86 15.34
C GLN A 203 -1.29 -3.61 14.03
N GLU A 204 -0.91 -4.88 14.10
CA GLU A 204 -0.66 -5.72 12.92
C GLU A 204 -1.95 -6.00 12.13
N GLU A 205 -3.05 -6.32 12.83
CA GLU A 205 -4.35 -6.54 12.21
C GLU A 205 -4.91 -5.25 11.59
N GLN A 206 -4.75 -4.11 12.25
CA GLN A 206 -5.16 -2.82 11.71
C GLN A 206 -4.37 -2.47 10.44
N LEU A 207 -3.06 -2.73 10.43
CA LEU A 207 -2.23 -2.55 9.26
C LEU A 207 -2.69 -3.45 8.11
N GLY A 208 -2.93 -4.73 8.39
CA GLY A 208 -3.45 -5.70 7.42
C GLY A 208 -4.81 -5.28 6.84
N LEU A 209 -5.72 -4.80 7.68
CA LEU A 209 -7.03 -4.30 7.26
C LEU A 209 -6.90 -3.07 6.35
N ASN A 210 -6.06 -2.10 6.72
CA ASN A 210 -5.83 -0.89 5.92
C ASN A 210 -5.23 -1.24 4.55
N LEU A 211 -4.28 -2.18 4.50
CA LEU A 211 -3.69 -2.68 3.26
C LEU A 211 -4.72 -3.39 2.38
N LEU A 212 -5.55 -4.25 2.97
CA LEU A 212 -6.62 -4.95 2.26
C LEU A 212 -7.62 -3.96 1.65
N GLN A 213 -8.07 -2.97 2.43
CA GLN A 213 -8.98 -1.91 1.96
C GLN A 213 -8.37 -1.11 0.82
N ALA A 214 -7.11 -0.68 0.95
CA ALA A 214 -6.41 0.05 -0.10
C ALA A 214 -6.30 -0.78 -1.40
N ASN A 215 -6.03 -2.08 -1.29
CA ASN A 215 -5.94 -2.99 -2.43
C ASN A 215 -7.30 -3.18 -3.12
N ILE A 216 -8.38 -3.37 -2.35
CA ILE A 216 -9.74 -3.49 -2.90
C ILE A 216 -10.11 -2.22 -3.66
N HIS A 217 -9.90 -1.05 -3.05
CA HIS A 217 -10.20 0.23 -3.68
C HIS A 217 -9.39 0.44 -4.97
N GLN A 218 -8.10 0.06 -4.98
CA GLN A 218 -7.27 0.13 -6.16
C GLN A 218 -7.81 -0.76 -7.30
N LEU A 219 -8.23 -1.98 -6.99
CA LEU A 219 -8.81 -2.93 -7.95
C LEU A 219 -10.16 -2.44 -8.48
N LEU A 220 -10.98 -1.83 -7.63
CA LEU A 220 -12.24 -1.19 -8.02
C LEU A 220 -12.03 0.13 -8.80
N GLY A 221 -10.78 0.55 -9.01
CA GLY A 221 -10.43 1.76 -9.75
C GLY A 221 -10.63 3.07 -8.98
N TRP A 222 -10.90 2.99 -7.67
CA TRP A 222 -11.09 4.15 -6.80
C TRP A 222 -9.74 4.81 -6.49
N LYS A 223 -9.72 6.14 -6.40
CA LYS A 223 -8.58 6.89 -5.88
C LYS A 223 -8.51 6.69 -4.37
N THR A 224 -7.49 5.97 -3.91
CA THR A 224 -7.09 5.97 -2.51
C THR A 224 -6.36 7.28 -2.18
N SER A 225 -6.50 7.78 -0.96
CA SER A 225 -5.89 9.02 -0.48
C SER A 225 -4.35 9.01 -0.49
N LYS A 226 -3.73 7.84 -0.71
CA LYS A 226 -2.35 7.60 -1.15
C LYS A 226 -2.25 6.10 -1.51
N PRO A 227 -1.37 5.68 -2.46
CA PRO A 227 -0.94 4.29 -2.47
C PRO A 227 -0.33 3.98 -1.10
N ALA A 228 -0.66 2.83 -0.52
CA ALA A 228 -0.13 2.40 0.76
C ALA A 228 1.38 2.09 0.61
N ASN A 229 2.20 3.14 0.53
CA ASN A 229 3.61 3.03 0.85
C ASN A 229 3.68 2.94 2.37
N LEU A 230 3.93 1.72 2.85
CA LEU A 230 4.16 1.37 4.25
C LEU A 230 5.15 2.33 4.94
N THR A 231 6.08 2.92 4.20
CA THR A 231 7.09 3.85 4.72
C THR A 231 6.57 5.18 5.26
N ASN A 232 5.34 5.58 4.96
CA ASN A 232 4.71 6.78 5.54
C ASN A 232 3.75 6.46 6.70
N ASP A 233 3.64 5.18 7.09
CA ASP A 233 2.92 4.82 8.29
C ASP A 233 3.80 5.12 9.51
N SER A 234 3.32 5.98 10.40
CA SER A 234 4.00 6.31 11.65
C SER A 234 4.41 5.08 12.48
N SER A 235 3.73 3.94 12.29
CA SER A 235 4.03 2.67 12.94
C SER A 235 5.34 2.00 12.48
N LEU A 236 5.91 2.39 11.34
CA LEU A 236 7.17 1.84 10.82
C LEU A 236 8.37 2.78 10.97
N ASN A 237 8.21 3.92 11.66
CA ASN A 237 9.29 4.89 11.88
C ASN A 237 10.50 4.28 12.60
N TRP A 238 10.29 3.28 13.46
CA TRP A 238 11.34 2.56 14.19
C TRP A 238 12.40 1.95 13.25
N ILE A 239 12.06 1.63 12.00
CA ILE A 239 13.01 1.08 11.03
C ILE A 239 14.19 2.04 10.81
N ASN A 240 13.96 3.35 10.87
CA ASN A 240 15.02 4.36 10.71
C ASN A 240 15.90 4.51 11.98
N GLU A 241 15.56 3.86 13.09
CA GLU A 241 16.30 3.91 14.34
C GLU A 241 17.28 2.73 14.49
N ILE A 242 17.19 1.71 13.62
CA ILE A 242 18.01 0.48 13.68
C ILE A 242 19.50 0.83 13.69
N ALA A 243 19.97 1.59 12.69
CA ALA A 243 21.37 1.97 12.62
C ALA A 243 21.79 2.90 13.76
N ALA A 244 20.89 3.81 14.17
CA ALA A 244 21.15 4.75 15.25
C ALA A 244 21.38 4.06 16.60
N PHE A 245 20.61 3.00 16.91
CA PHE A 245 20.80 2.23 18.14
C PHE A 245 22.08 1.39 18.14
N GLY A 246 22.56 0.96 16.98
CA GLY A 246 23.83 0.22 16.86
C GLY A 246 25.07 1.12 16.89
N ASN A 247 25.07 2.23 16.14
CA ASN A 247 26.23 3.09 15.90
C ASN A 247 26.32 4.28 16.87
N ARG A 248 26.60 4.02 18.14
CA ARG A 248 26.68 5.08 19.14
C ARG A 248 28.05 5.71 19.24
N SER A 249 28.09 7.05 19.20
CA SER A 249 29.19 7.85 19.73
C SER A 249 28.88 8.27 21.18
N LYS A 250 29.90 8.35 22.04
CA LYS A 250 29.77 8.78 23.46
C LYS A 250 29.13 10.18 23.64
N GLU A 251 28.97 10.95 22.58
CA GLU A 251 28.43 12.32 22.60
C GLU A 251 26.89 12.36 22.50
N LEU A 252 26.24 11.26 22.12
CA LEU A 252 24.78 11.17 21.95
C LEU A 252 24.03 10.63 23.18
N ASP A 253 24.74 10.23 24.24
CA ASP A 253 24.16 9.61 25.44
C ASP A 253 24.08 10.60 26.62
N GLU A 254 23.39 11.74 26.45
CA GLU A 254 22.91 12.49 27.62
C GLU A 254 21.81 11.66 28.32
N GLY A 255 22.22 10.86 29.32
CA GLY A 255 21.31 10.24 30.30
C GLY A 255 21.04 8.74 30.17
N LYS A 256 21.59 8.02 29.18
CA LYS A 256 21.46 6.55 29.07
C LYS A 256 22.72 5.81 29.54
N SER A 257 22.56 4.72 30.29
CA SER A 257 23.68 3.83 30.64
C SER A 257 24.03 2.91 29.48
N ASN A 258 25.29 2.45 29.40
CA ASN A 258 25.73 1.45 28.42
C ASN A 258 24.88 0.16 28.44
N TYR A 259 24.31 -0.17 29.60
CA TYR A 259 23.44 -1.34 29.76
C TYR A 259 22.07 -1.14 29.10
N GLN A 260 21.42 -0.01 29.38
CA GLN A 260 20.15 0.34 28.72
C GLN A 260 20.34 0.44 27.21
N ALA A 261 21.49 0.99 26.80
CA ALA A 261 21.89 1.06 25.43
C ALA A 261 21.93 -0.31 24.74
N GLY A 262 22.71 -1.26 25.27
CA GLY A 262 22.78 -2.62 24.72
C GLY A 262 21.39 -3.26 24.60
N THR A 263 20.58 -3.14 25.65
CA THR A 263 19.22 -3.69 25.71
C THR A 263 18.30 -3.11 24.61
N ASP A 264 18.32 -1.79 24.40
CA ASP A 264 17.53 -1.13 23.35
C ASP A 264 17.93 -1.66 21.95
N PHE A 265 19.24 -1.88 21.73
CA PHE A 265 19.74 -2.39 20.46
C PHE A 265 19.39 -3.87 20.22
N GLU A 266 19.49 -4.71 21.25
CA GLU A 266 19.04 -6.11 21.16
C GLU A 266 17.54 -6.19 20.83
N ASN A 267 16.72 -5.35 21.45
CA ASN A 267 15.28 -5.35 21.23
C ASN A 267 14.92 -4.95 19.79
N ILE A 268 15.56 -3.90 19.24
CA ILE A 268 15.28 -3.49 17.86
C ILE A 268 15.80 -4.52 16.85
N VAL A 269 16.89 -5.24 17.15
CA VAL A 269 17.38 -6.35 16.31
C VAL A 269 16.39 -7.51 16.31
N LYS A 270 15.82 -7.88 17.47
CA LYS A 270 14.77 -8.91 17.57
C LYS A 270 13.55 -8.52 16.74
N GLN A 271 13.06 -7.29 16.93
CA GLN A 271 11.93 -6.74 16.17
C GLN A 271 12.21 -6.74 14.66
N SER A 272 13.44 -6.38 14.24
CA SER A 272 13.86 -6.39 12.85
C SER A 272 13.81 -7.79 12.24
N LEU A 273 14.31 -8.80 12.95
CA LEU A 273 14.34 -10.17 12.45
C LEU A 273 12.94 -10.81 12.44
N GLU A 274 12.09 -10.52 13.43
CA GLU A 274 10.67 -10.92 13.40
C GLU A 274 9.96 -10.29 12.21
N PHE A 275 10.17 -9.00 11.96
CA PHE A 275 9.60 -8.29 10.82
C PHE A 275 10.05 -8.87 9.47
N LEU A 276 11.29 -9.35 9.38
CA LEU A 276 11.79 -10.07 8.20
C LEU A 276 11.20 -11.48 8.05
N GLY A 277 10.55 -12.03 9.09
CA GLY A 277 9.89 -13.34 9.07
C GLY A 277 10.60 -14.44 9.86
N PHE A 278 11.62 -14.12 10.68
CA PHE A 278 12.21 -15.09 11.60
C PHE A 278 11.30 -15.34 12.81
N THR A 279 11.36 -16.55 13.37
CA THR A 279 10.76 -16.85 14.67
C THR A 279 11.81 -16.71 15.76
N ILE A 280 11.67 -15.68 16.61
CA ILE A 280 12.56 -15.49 17.77
C ILE A 280 12.16 -16.44 18.89
N ASP A 281 13.16 -17.09 19.46
CA ASP A 281 13.00 -17.90 20.66
C ASP A 281 13.38 -17.06 21.89
N TYR A 282 12.34 -16.67 22.62
CA TYR A 282 12.47 -15.91 23.86
C TYR A 282 12.71 -16.78 25.10
N ALA A 283 12.67 -18.11 24.99
CA ALA A 283 13.00 -18.97 26.14
C ALA A 283 14.49 -18.93 26.48
N HIS A 284 15.32 -18.53 25.50
CA HIS A 284 16.77 -18.37 25.66
C HIS A 284 17.22 -16.91 25.89
N LYS A 285 16.27 -15.97 26.10
CA LYS A 285 16.52 -14.50 26.15
C LYS A 285 17.54 -14.06 27.24
N GLY A 286 18.31 -13.04 26.88
CA GLY A 286 19.24 -12.28 27.71
C GLY A 286 18.63 -11.48 28.87
N GLY A 287 19.18 -11.74 30.07
CA GLY A 287 19.65 -10.78 31.08
C GLY A 287 21.14 -11.12 31.35
N ALA A 288 21.68 -10.96 32.57
CA ALA A 288 23.06 -11.38 32.87
C ALA A 288 23.30 -12.88 32.56
N GLY A 289 23.88 -13.16 31.38
CA GLY A 289 24.27 -14.50 30.92
C GLY A 289 23.26 -15.26 30.04
N GLY A 290 22.22 -14.63 29.48
CA GLY A 290 21.36 -15.25 28.44
C GLY A 290 21.85 -14.93 27.02
N LEU A 291 21.25 -15.55 25.99
CA LEU A 291 21.60 -15.24 24.59
C LEU A 291 20.93 -13.94 24.15
N ASP A 292 21.68 -13.07 23.50
CA ASP A 292 21.15 -11.84 22.92
C ASP A 292 20.11 -12.17 21.85
N LEU A 293 20.43 -13.12 20.96
CA LEU A 293 19.57 -13.49 19.83
C LEU A 293 19.58 -15.01 19.58
N PHE A 294 18.38 -15.59 19.48
CA PHE A 294 18.19 -16.91 18.89
C PHE A 294 16.93 -16.92 18.01
N CYS A 295 17.11 -17.15 16.71
CA CYS A 295 16.03 -17.43 15.76
C CYS A 295 15.95 -18.94 15.55
N SER A 296 14.77 -19.54 15.67
CA SER A 296 14.56 -20.98 15.46
C SER A 296 14.18 -21.33 14.02
N LYS A 297 13.50 -20.42 13.32
CA LYS A 297 12.96 -20.58 11.96
C LYS A 297 13.17 -19.32 11.12
N PRO A 298 13.23 -19.43 9.77
CA PRO A 298 13.14 -20.66 8.97
C PRO A 298 14.40 -21.55 9.02
N TYR A 299 15.50 -21.03 9.56
CA TYR A 299 16.68 -21.78 9.93
C TYR A 299 17.31 -21.15 11.18
N PRO A 300 18.14 -21.89 11.92
CA PRO A 300 18.67 -21.39 13.17
C PRO A 300 19.69 -20.27 12.97
N ILE A 301 19.51 -19.16 13.71
CA ILE A 301 20.49 -18.08 13.86
C ILE A 301 20.75 -17.92 15.35
N VAL A 302 22.02 -17.93 15.75
CA VAL A 302 22.45 -17.63 17.11
C VAL A 302 23.31 -16.40 17.01
N GLY A 303 23.02 -15.36 17.79
CA GLY A 303 23.73 -14.12 17.62
C GLY A 303 23.95 -13.31 18.88
N GLU A 304 24.89 -12.38 18.73
CA GLU A 304 25.33 -11.42 19.73
C GLU A 304 25.18 -10.00 19.14
N CYS A 305 24.64 -9.08 19.93
CA CYS A 305 24.40 -7.71 19.51
C CYS A 305 25.34 -6.77 20.25
N LYS A 306 26.07 -5.92 19.51
CA LYS A 306 26.95 -4.93 20.12
C LYS A 306 26.62 -3.51 19.67
N ALA A 307 26.09 -2.71 20.59
CA ALA A 307 26.01 -1.27 20.40
C ALA A 307 27.33 -0.58 20.78
N GLY A 308 27.74 0.44 20.03
CA GLY A 308 28.86 1.30 20.38
C GLY A 308 29.68 1.78 19.18
N LYS A 309 30.98 2.05 19.41
CA LYS A 309 31.92 2.49 18.35
C LYS A 309 32.66 1.36 17.65
N LYS A 310 32.88 0.23 18.34
CA LYS A 310 33.70 -0.89 17.86
C LYS A 310 33.13 -2.23 18.31
N THR A 311 33.44 -3.27 17.55
CA THR A 311 33.07 -4.65 17.88
C THR A 311 34.32 -5.41 18.36
N PRO A 312 34.52 -5.58 19.68
CA PRO A 312 35.70 -6.24 20.24
C PRO A 312 35.62 -7.76 20.11
N ASN A 313 36.77 -8.44 20.23
CA ASN A 313 36.88 -9.90 20.17
C ASN A 313 36.04 -10.61 21.24
N ASP A 314 35.87 -9.98 22.41
CA ASP A 314 35.05 -10.53 23.50
C ASP A 314 33.62 -10.86 23.06
N THR A 315 33.10 -10.17 22.05
CA THR A 315 31.79 -10.45 21.42
C THR A 315 31.74 -11.85 20.82
N ALA A 316 32.79 -12.27 20.10
CA ALA A 316 32.90 -13.63 19.56
C ALA A 316 32.99 -14.69 20.67
N VAL A 317 33.76 -14.39 21.72
CA VAL A 317 33.93 -15.28 22.87
C VAL A 317 32.61 -15.48 23.61
N GLN A 318 31.85 -14.40 23.81
CA GLN A 318 30.52 -14.43 24.42
C GLN A 318 29.55 -15.27 23.58
N LEU A 319 29.48 -15.04 22.27
CA LEU A 319 28.63 -15.81 21.36
C LEU A 319 28.90 -17.32 21.43
N LEU A 320 30.18 -17.72 21.41
CA LEU A 320 30.56 -19.15 21.50
C LEU A 320 30.19 -19.76 22.84
N ASN A 321 30.51 -19.06 23.93
CA ASN A 321 30.27 -19.55 25.27
C ASN A 321 28.76 -19.69 25.55
N LEU A 322 28.00 -18.61 25.31
CA LEU A 322 26.56 -18.57 25.56
C LEU A 322 25.80 -19.49 24.60
N GLY A 323 26.17 -19.52 23.32
CA GLY A 323 25.56 -20.42 22.34
C GLY A 323 25.69 -21.89 22.74
N THR A 324 26.90 -22.29 23.17
CA THR A 324 27.15 -23.66 23.63
C THR A 324 26.38 -23.99 24.91
N LEU A 325 26.44 -23.10 25.91
CA LEU A 325 25.84 -23.36 27.23
C LEU A 325 24.31 -23.29 27.24
N ARG A 326 23.71 -22.41 26.44
CA ARG A 326 22.27 -22.11 26.50
C ARG A 326 21.44 -22.98 25.57
N LEU A 327 21.92 -23.27 24.36
CA LEU A 327 21.18 -24.14 23.44
C LEU A 327 21.20 -25.60 23.89
N LYS A 328 22.28 -26.04 24.56
CA LYS A 328 22.49 -27.43 25.01
C LYS A 328 22.29 -28.49 23.91
N ASP A 329 22.42 -28.07 22.66
CA ASP A 329 22.35 -28.88 21.46
C ASP A 329 23.51 -28.48 20.56
N GLU A 330 24.57 -29.29 20.61
CA GLU A 330 25.82 -29.05 19.87
C GLU A 330 25.58 -29.08 18.35
N LYS A 331 24.67 -29.95 17.88
CA LYS A 331 24.36 -30.06 16.46
C LYS A 331 23.63 -28.81 15.98
N LEU A 332 22.62 -28.36 16.72
CA LEU A 332 21.91 -27.12 16.44
C LEU A 332 22.85 -25.92 16.40
N PHE A 333 23.73 -25.78 17.39
CA PHE A 333 24.70 -24.68 17.43
C PHE A 333 25.70 -24.74 16.27
N LYS A 334 26.11 -25.95 15.86
CA LYS A 334 26.99 -26.15 14.70
C LYS A 334 26.32 -25.77 13.38
N ASP A 335 25.06 -26.15 13.20
CA ASP A 335 24.27 -25.91 11.99
C ASP A 335 23.73 -24.48 11.88
N ALA A 336 23.67 -23.74 13.02
CA ALA A 336 23.22 -22.36 13.08
C ALA A 336 24.19 -21.36 12.44
N ILE A 337 23.63 -20.34 11.80
CA ILE A 337 24.38 -19.13 11.44
C ILE A 337 24.74 -18.40 12.73
N LYS A 338 26.04 -18.19 12.94
CA LYS A 338 26.56 -17.43 14.08
C LYS A 338 26.67 -15.98 13.65
N LEU A 339 25.72 -15.15 14.08
CA LEU A 339 25.56 -13.78 13.60
C LEU A 339 25.99 -12.77 14.66
N ILE A 340 26.84 -11.83 14.29
CA ILE A 340 27.21 -10.69 15.12
C ILE A 340 26.73 -9.44 14.42
N ILE A 341 25.95 -8.64 15.11
CA ILE A 341 25.46 -7.35 14.60
C ILE A 341 26.11 -6.27 15.47
N GLY A 342 26.95 -5.45 14.87
CA GLY A 342 27.69 -4.41 15.60
C GLY A 342 28.34 -3.39 14.67
N PRO A 343 28.82 -2.26 15.20
CA PRO A 343 29.30 -1.12 14.42
C PRO A 343 30.46 -1.47 13.48
N SER A 344 30.61 -0.64 12.45
CA SER A 344 31.44 -0.80 11.23
C SER A 344 32.96 -0.99 11.40
N GLU A 345 33.46 -1.20 12.63
CA GLU A 345 34.88 -1.42 12.93
C GLU A 345 35.09 -2.64 13.86
N PRO A 346 34.94 -3.88 13.36
CA PRO A 346 35.42 -5.06 14.07
C PRO A 346 36.95 -5.01 14.22
N THR A 347 37.46 -5.36 15.40
CA THR A 347 38.92 -5.44 15.60
C THR A 347 39.55 -6.51 14.72
N GLN A 348 40.86 -6.44 14.48
CA GLN A 348 41.56 -7.48 13.71
C GLN A 348 41.36 -8.88 14.32
N GLN A 349 41.46 -8.98 15.65
CA GLN A 349 41.21 -10.22 16.39
C GLN A 349 39.78 -10.73 16.19
N MET A 350 38.78 -9.84 16.23
CA MET A 350 37.38 -10.18 15.98
C MET A 350 37.17 -10.75 14.56
N ASN A 351 37.80 -10.14 13.56
CA ASN A 351 37.77 -10.64 12.18
C ASN A 351 38.42 -12.01 12.02
N GLU A 352 39.56 -12.24 12.67
CA GLU A 352 40.25 -13.54 12.68
C GLU A 352 39.39 -14.60 13.39
N ALA A 353 38.83 -14.29 14.55
CA ALA A 353 37.94 -15.16 15.29
C ALA A 353 36.70 -15.54 14.47
N ALA A 354 36.08 -14.57 13.79
CA ALA A 354 34.92 -14.82 12.95
C ALA A 354 35.24 -15.77 11.78
N LYS A 355 36.41 -15.63 11.15
CA LYS A 355 36.87 -16.56 10.11
C LYS A 355 37.08 -17.97 10.64
N VAL A 356 37.77 -18.11 11.77
CA VAL A 356 38.09 -19.41 12.38
C VAL A 356 36.83 -20.13 12.86
N HIS A 357 35.89 -19.40 13.47
CA HIS A 357 34.71 -19.96 14.10
C HIS A 357 33.45 -19.90 13.24
N LYS A 358 33.59 -19.58 11.94
CA LYS A 358 32.49 -19.51 10.97
C LYS A 358 31.36 -18.59 11.43
N MET A 359 31.71 -17.36 11.81
CA MET A 359 30.77 -16.32 12.21
C MET A 359 30.62 -15.28 11.13
N THR A 360 29.44 -14.72 11.04
CA THR A 360 29.09 -13.62 10.16
C THR A 360 28.99 -12.35 10.98
N ILE A 361 29.65 -11.28 10.53
CA ILE A 361 29.55 -9.94 11.10
C ILE A 361 28.82 -9.05 10.10
N ILE A 362 27.82 -8.31 10.57
CA ILE A 362 27.12 -7.30 9.77
C ILE A 362 26.97 -6.01 10.58
N ASN A 363 26.88 -4.90 9.88
CA ASN A 363 26.62 -3.60 10.47
C ASN A 363 25.11 -3.38 10.67
N PRO A 364 24.73 -2.54 11.64
CA PRO A 364 23.34 -2.12 11.85
C PRO A 364 22.66 -1.59 10.57
N GLU A 365 23.40 -0.84 9.75
CA GLU A 365 22.92 -0.30 8.47
C GLU A 365 22.52 -1.39 7.47
N THR A 366 23.23 -2.52 7.48
CA THR A 366 22.93 -3.64 6.59
C THR A 366 21.61 -4.31 6.99
N LEU A 367 21.36 -4.48 8.29
CA LEU A 367 20.07 -4.92 8.80
C LEU A 367 18.97 -3.91 8.45
N GLU A 368 19.22 -2.63 8.68
CA GLU A 368 18.27 -1.55 8.36
C GLU A 368 17.87 -1.57 6.87
N LYS A 369 18.83 -1.70 5.95
CA LYS A 369 18.55 -1.80 4.51
C LYS A 369 17.65 -3.00 4.18
N LEU A 370 17.88 -4.17 4.77
CA LEU A 370 17.03 -5.35 4.57
C LEU A 370 15.60 -5.10 5.06
N VAL A 371 15.45 -4.52 6.26
CA VAL A 371 14.15 -4.22 6.85
C VAL A 371 13.41 -3.16 6.02
N LYS A 372 14.11 -2.13 5.55
CA LYS A 372 13.56 -1.11 4.62
C LYS A 372 13.09 -1.73 3.31
N LEU A 373 13.88 -2.64 2.73
CA LEU A 373 13.50 -3.36 1.51
C LEU A 373 12.21 -4.17 1.72
N GLN A 374 12.13 -4.93 2.82
CA GLN A 374 10.94 -5.71 3.16
C GLN A 374 9.72 -4.82 3.44
N ALA A 375 9.90 -3.69 4.11
CA ALA A 375 8.82 -2.74 4.39
C ALA A 375 8.32 -2.06 3.11
N GLN A 376 9.22 -1.68 2.20
CA GLN A 376 8.86 -1.05 0.94
C GLN A 376 8.22 -2.05 -0.04
N TYR A 377 8.69 -3.29 -0.05
CA TYR A 377 8.19 -4.37 -0.89
C TYR A 377 7.95 -5.63 -0.04
N PRO A 378 6.77 -5.76 0.59
CA PRO A 378 6.44 -6.91 1.41
C PRO A 378 6.65 -8.24 0.69
N GLY A 379 7.33 -9.18 1.35
CA GLY A 379 7.66 -10.49 0.80
C GLY A 379 8.82 -10.48 -0.20
N SER A 380 9.54 -9.37 -0.36
CA SER A 380 10.70 -9.29 -1.26
C SER A 380 11.95 -9.98 -0.70
N VAL A 381 12.06 -10.14 0.62
CA VAL A 381 13.18 -10.83 1.25
C VAL A 381 12.89 -12.33 1.38
N ASP A 382 13.50 -13.14 0.51
CA ASP A 382 13.56 -14.60 0.67
C ASP A 382 14.63 -14.97 1.69
N LEU A 383 14.20 -15.37 2.88
CA LEU A 383 15.10 -15.77 3.97
C LEU A 383 15.94 -17.01 3.59
N ILE A 384 15.39 -17.95 2.83
CA ILE A 384 16.12 -19.16 2.43
C ILE A 384 17.27 -18.81 1.49
N GLU A 385 17.04 -17.92 0.52
CA GLU A 385 18.09 -17.38 -0.34
C GLU A 385 19.09 -16.53 0.45
N LEU A 386 18.60 -15.64 1.32
CA LEU A 386 19.44 -14.78 2.17
C LEU A 386 20.42 -15.58 3.03
N LYS A 387 20.06 -16.81 3.45
CA LYS A 387 20.94 -17.72 4.21
C LYS A 387 22.31 -17.87 3.56
N ASP A 388 22.35 -17.99 2.23
CA ASP A 388 23.58 -18.18 1.48
C ASP A 388 24.42 -16.90 1.36
N TYR A 389 23.89 -15.75 1.74
CA TYR A 389 24.59 -14.46 1.74
C TYR A 389 25.20 -14.08 3.08
N PHE A 390 24.92 -14.83 4.16
CA PHE A 390 25.68 -14.75 5.40
C PHE A 390 27.09 -15.32 5.29
N LYS A 391 27.46 -15.90 4.14
CA LYS A 391 28.79 -16.43 3.85
C LYS A 391 29.13 -16.19 2.38
N LYS A 392 30.42 -16.10 2.05
CA LYS A 392 30.86 -16.06 0.64
C LYS A 392 31.24 -17.48 0.21
N LYS A 393 30.78 -17.90 -0.96
CA LYS A 393 31.17 -19.17 -1.59
C LYS A 393 32.18 -18.92 -2.70
N LYS A 394 33.31 -19.62 -2.68
CA LYS A 394 34.32 -19.62 -3.75
C LYS A 394 34.71 -21.06 -4.07
N GLY A 395 34.01 -21.66 -5.04
CA GLY A 395 34.06 -23.11 -5.25
C GLY A 395 33.50 -23.85 -4.03
N ASP A 396 34.24 -24.84 -3.53
CA ASP A 396 33.88 -25.61 -2.32
C ASP A 396 34.27 -24.92 -1.00
N GLN A 397 34.90 -23.74 -1.08
CA GLN A 397 35.34 -22.99 0.10
C GLN A 397 34.29 -21.96 0.54
N GLU A 398 34.09 -21.88 1.85
CA GLU A 398 33.27 -20.87 2.51
C GLU A 398 34.16 -19.84 3.21
N GLU A 399 33.93 -18.56 2.95
CA GLU A 399 34.56 -17.46 3.68
C GLU A 399 33.55 -16.81 4.63
N TRP A 400 34.02 -16.56 5.85
CA TRP A 400 33.27 -16.01 6.99
C TRP A 400 33.92 -14.69 7.45
N GLY A 401 33.27 -13.97 8.37
CA GLY A 401 33.68 -12.63 8.80
C GLY A 401 32.66 -11.57 8.39
N GLN A 402 33.14 -10.38 8.01
CA GLN A 402 32.26 -9.26 7.64
C GLN A 402 31.58 -9.50 6.27
N MET A 403 30.24 -9.40 6.25
CA MET A 403 29.40 -9.79 5.10
C MET A 403 28.49 -8.70 4.56
N ASP A 404 28.67 -7.45 4.99
CA ASP A 404 27.88 -6.30 4.51
C ASP A 404 27.79 -6.25 2.98
N ASP A 405 28.93 -6.28 2.28
CA ASP A 405 28.97 -6.27 0.81
C ASP A 405 28.22 -7.44 0.16
N ASN A 406 28.23 -8.61 0.81
CA ASN A 406 27.59 -9.80 0.27
C ASN A 406 26.06 -9.70 0.43
N ILE A 407 25.60 -9.18 1.57
CA ILE A 407 24.16 -8.90 1.77
C ILE A 407 23.71 -7.74 0.89
N ASP A 408 24.53 -6.70 0.69
CA ASP A 408 24.26 -5.62 -0.26
C ASP A 408 24.14 -6.17 -1.70
N LYS A 409 24.94 -7.17 -2.06
CA LYS A 409 24.79 -7.89 -3.34
C LYS A 409 23.43 -8.60 -3.43
N TYR A 410 22.98 -9.27 -2.37
CA TYR A 410 21.65 -9.87 -2.31
C TYR A 410 20.54 -8.82 -2.50
N ILE A 411 20.61 -7.71 -1.75
CA ILE A 411 19.67 -6.59 -1.86
C ILE A 411 19.60 -6.09 -3.30
N LYS A 412 20.76 -5.90 -3.95
CA LYS A 412 20.82 -5.50 -5.36
C LYS A 412 20.16 -6.50 -6.31
N ILE A 413 20.31 -7.81 -6.05
CA ILE A 413 19.63 -8.85 -6.84
C ILE A 413 18.12 -8.75 -6.69
N VAL A 414 17.62 -8.58 -5.46
CA VAL A 414 16.19 -8.39 -5.20
C VAL A 414 15.66 -7.16 -5.93
N PHE A 415 16.35 -6.02 -5.85
CA PHE A 415 15.97 -4.81 -6.59
C PHE A 415 15.92 -5.02 -8.10
N ASN A 416 16.93 -5.67 -8.70
CA ASN A 416 16.92 -5.97 -10.13
C ASN A 416 15.73 -6.86 -10.52
N ARG A 417 15.38 -7.84 -9.68
CA ARG A 417 14.20 -8.70 -9.88
C ARG A 417 12.91 -7.89 -9.82
N LEU A 418 12.78 -6.98 -8.85
CA LEU A 418 11.63 -6.07 -8.71
C LEU A 418 11.50 -5.13 -9.92
N GLN A 419 12.61 -4.55 -10.39
CA GLN A 419 12.63 -3.69 -11.57
C GLN A 419 12.18 -4.43 -12.84
N LEU A 420 12.64 -5.67 -13.02
CA LEU A 420 12.19 -6.52 -14.13
C LEU A 420 10.68 -6.75 -14.09
N ARG A 421 10.13 -7.06 -12.90
CA ARG A 421 8.70 -7.30 -12.67
C ARG A 421 7.87 -6.06 -12.95
N SER A 422 8.30 -4.91 -12.42
CA SER A 422 7.70 -3.60 -12.70
C SER A 422 7.67 -3.30 -14.21
N HIS A 423 8.78 -3.56 -14.90
CA HIS A 423 8.85 -3.39 -16.36
C HIS A 423 7.86 -4.31 -17.10
N ILE A 424 7.76 -5.59 -16.73
CA ILE A 424 6.83 -6.54 -17.35
C ILE A 424 5.37 -6.10 -17.15
N ILE A 425 5.01 -5.65 -15.95
CA ILE A 425 3.66 -5.11 -15.67
C ILE A 425 3.35 -3.93 -16.60
N LYS A 426 4.31 -3.01 -16.76
CA LYS A 426 4.17 -1.88 -17.67
C LYS A 426 4.01 -2.33 -19.12
N VAL A 427 4.77 -3.33 -19.57
CA VAL A 427 4.63 -3.91 -20.91
C VAL A 427 3.22 -4.46 -21.13
N VAL A 428 2.66 -5.19 -20.15
CA VAL A 428 1.28 -5.70 -20.22
C VAL A 428 0.30 -4.54 -20.36
N LYS A 429 0.38 -3.54 -19.46
CA LYS A 429 -0.49 -2.36 -19.48
C LYS A 429 -0.43 -1.61 -20.82
N ASP A 430 0.77 -1.27 -21.27
CA ASP A 430 0.98 -0.48 -22.49
C ASP A 430 0.53 -1.27 -23.72
N TYR A 431 0.76 -2.58 -23.76
CA TYR A 431 0.29 -3.43 -24.85
C TYR A 431 -1.25 -3.43 -24.94
N LEU A 432 -1.93 -3.70 -23.83
CA LEU A 432 -3.39 -3.77 -23.77
C LEU A 432 -4.04 -2.43 -24.17
N ASN A 433 -3.51 -1.32 -23.64
CA ASN A 433 -4.02 0.01 -23.97
C ASN A 433 -3.83 0.37 -25.45
N ASN A 434 -2.63 0.10 -26.00
CA ASN A 434 -2.34 0.43 -27.40
C ASN A 434 -3.12 -0.47 -28.38
N ALA A 435 -3.33 -1.74 -28.03
CA ALA A 435 -4.10 -2.68 -28.83
C ALA A 435 -5.63 -2.57 -28.60
N GLN A 436 -6.07 -1.78 -27.62
CA GLN A 436 -7.47 -1.69 -27.18
C GLN A 436 -8.05 -3.08 -26.81
N MET A 437 -7.26 -3.88 -26.11
CA MET A 437 -7.63 -5.25 -25.69
C MET A 437 -7.80 -5.32 -24.17
N ALA A 438 -8.75 -6.13 -23.70
CA ALA A 438 -8.93 -6.40 -22.28
C ALA A 438 -7.90 -7.39 -21.71
N GLU A 439 -7.36 -8.27 -22.54
CA GLU A 439 -6.42 -9.33 -22.16
C GLU A 439 -5.52 -9.73 -23.34
N ALA A 440 -4.36 -10.31 -23.06
CA ALA A 440 -3.37 -10.69 -24.07
C ALA A 440 -2.77 -12.07 -23.79
N THR A 441 -2.38 -12.79 -24.85
CA THR A 441 -1.64 -14.06 -24.73
C THR A 441 -0.17 -13.81 -24.40
N VAL A 442 0.52 -14.85 -23.91
CA VAL A 442 1.95 -14.77 -23.59
C VAL A 442 2.78 -14.29 -24.78
N SER A 443 2.55 -14.83 -25.98
CA SER A 443 3.33 -14.47 -27.17
C SER A 443 3.13 -13.01 -27.59
N GLY A 444 1.91 -12.47 -27.45
CA GLY A 444 1.66 -11.04 -27.70
C GLY A 444 2.42 -10.14 -26.73
N ILE A 445 2.43 -10.49 -25.43
CA ILE A 445 3.19 -9.77 -24.41
C ILE A 445 4.69 -9.91 -24.63
N HIS A 446 5.17 -11.11 -25.00
CA HIS A 446 6.58 -11.40 -25.26
C HIS A 446 7.11 -10.59 -26.45
N GLY A 447 6.37 -10.54 -27.56
CA GLY A 447 6.72 -9.71 -28.71
C GLY A 447 6.87 -8.23 -28.34
N ARG A 448 5.98 -7.71 -27.48
CA ARG A 448 6.11 -6.34 -26.97
C ARG A 448 7.30 -6.17 -26.03
N TYR A 449 7.53 -7.12 -25.14
CA TYR A 449 8.68 -7.14 -24.22
C TYR A 449 10.01 -7.09 -24.98
N CYS A 450 10.18 -7.94 -26.00
CA CYS A 450 11.40 -7.99 -26.82
C CYS A 450 11.70 -6.70 -27.57
N SER A 451 10.70 -5.83 -27.79
CA SER A 451 10.91 -4.53 -28.43
C SER A 451 11.71 -3.54 -27.57
N ASN A 452 11.74 -3.73 -26.24
CA ASN A 452 12.50 -2.88 -25.31
C ASN A 452 12.89 -3.66 -24.04
N GLN A 453 13.55 -4.80 -24.21
CA GLN A 453 13.82 -5.72 -23.10
C GLN A 453 15.02 -5.27 -22.24
N PRO A 454 14.89 -5.17 -20.91
CA PRO A 454 16.02 -4.90 -20.02
C PRO A 454 16.97 -6.09 -19.88
N GLN A 455 16.48 -7.30 -20.10
CA GLN A 455 17.26 -8.53 -20.17
C GLN A 455 16.57 -9.52 -21.11
N PHE A 456 17.29 -10.55 -21.56
CA PHE A 456 16.67 -11.60 -22.35
C PHE A 456 15.77 -12.49 -21.47
N LEU A 457 14.57 -12.79 -21.96
CA LEU A 457 13.69 -13.82 -21.40
C LEU A 457 13.12 -14.65 -22.57
N SER A 458 13.14 -15.97 -22.42
CA SER A 458 12.32 -16.84 -23.26
C SER A 458 10.83 -16.62 -22.99
N GLU A 459 9.96 -17.03 -23.92
CA GLU A 459 8.50 -16.98 -23.69
C GLU A 459 8.11 -17.73 -22.42
N ARG A 460 8.79 -18.84 -22.11
CA ARG A 460 8.49 -19.63 -20.91
C ARG A 460 8.90 -18.92 -19.64
N GLU A 461 10.08 -18.30 -19.59
CA GLU A 461 10.50 -17.52 -18.41
C GLU A 461 9.60 -16.31 -18.17
N LEU A 462 9.20 -15.61 -19.25
CA LEU A 462 8.22 -14.54 -19.15
C LEU A 462 6.88 -15.05 -18.62
N HIS A 463 6.42 -16.22 -19.09
CA HIS A 463 5.20 -16.85 -18.60
C HIS A 463 5.26 -17.14 -17.10
N GLU A 464 6.34 -17.73 -16.59
CA GLU A 464 6.46 -18.01 -15.16
C GLU A 464 6.41 -16.72 -14.32
N ILE A 465 7.03 -15.62 -14.80
CA ILE A 465 6.94 -14.32 -14.12
C ILE A 465 5.51 -13.77 -14.18
N LEU A 466 4.82 -13.88 -15.32
CA LEU A 466 3.41 -13.47 -15.41
C LEU A 466 2.52 -14.29 -14.47
N VAL A 467 2.81 -15.58 -14.29
CA VAL A 467 2.12 -16.43 -13.30
C VAL A 467 2.40 -15.95 -11.88
N GLU A 468 3.66 -15.70 -11.52
CA GLU A 468 4.07 -15.13 -10.22
C GLU A 468 3.29 -13.83 -9.94
N LEU A 469 3.29 -12.89 -10.90
CA LEU A 469 2.61 -11.61 -10.82
C LEU A 469 1.08 -11.74 -10.77
N SER A 470 0.54 -12.86 -11.26
CA SER A 470 -0.88 -13.19 -11.19
C SER A 470 -1.32 -13.92 -9.93
N SER A 471 -0.36 -14.30 -9.08
CA SER A 471 -0.70 -14.98 -7.84
C SER A 471 -1.54 -14.06 -6.93
N PRO A 472 -2.44 -14.63 -6.11
CA PRO A 472 -3.19 -13.85 -5.12
C PRO A 472 -2.31 -13.08 -4.13
N LEU A 473 -1.05 -13.51 -3.94
CA LEU A 473 -0.07 -12.84 -3.08
C LEU A 473 0.54 -11.59 -3.73
N ALA A 474 0.74 -11.61 -5.05
CA ALA A 474 1.32 -10.49 -5.79
C ALA A 474 0.24 -9.55 -6.34
N GLY A 475 -0.69 -10.09 -7.12
CA GLY A 475 -1.89 -9.40 -7.62
C GLY A 475 -1.60 -8.17 -8.49
N TYR A 476 -0.58 -8.21 -9.36
CA TYR A 476 -0.25 -7.09 -10.27
C TYR A 476 -0.86 -7.27 -11.67
N VAL A 477 -1.00 -8.51 -12.11
CA VAL A 477 -1.68 -8.89 -13.35
C VAL A 477 -2.74 -9.95 -13.04
N GLY A 478 -3.81 -10.03 -13.81
CA GLY A 478 -4.76 -11.12 -13.74
C GLY A 478 -4.40 -12.22 -14.74
N ARG A 479 -4.87 -13.44 -14.49
CA ARG A 479 -4.64 -14.60 -15.36
C ARG A 479 -5.93 -15.37 -15.61
N LYS A 480 -6.26 -15.62 -16.87
CA LYS A 480 -7.21 -16.65 -17.31
C LYS A 480 -6.42 -17.85 -17.79
N LYS A 481 -6.43 -18.90 -16.96
CA LYS A 481 -5.70 -20.13 -17.23
C LYS A 481 -6.36 -20.91 -18.37
N ALA A 482 -5.55 -21.36 -19.32
CA ALA A 482 -5.93 -22.28 -20.38
C ALA A 482 -5.34 -23.68 -20.14
N GLU A 483 -5.66 -24.62 -21.03
CA GLU A 483 -5.10 -25.98 -20.97
C GLU A 483 -3.59 -26.00 -21.27
N ASP A 484 -3.15 -25.17 -22.23
CA ASP A 484 -1.73 -24.93 -22.53
C ASP A 484 -1.34 -23.52 -22.05
N TRP A 485 -0.18 -23.42 -21.40
CA TRP A 485 0.37 -22.18 -20.88
C TRP A 485 0.55 -21.10 -21.95
N ARG A 486 0.77 -21.50 -23.21
CA ARG A 486 0.88 -20.58 -24.36
C ARG A 486 -0.40 -19.81 -24.62
N ASN A 487 -1.53 -20.41 -24.24
CA ASN A 487 -2.87 -19.86 -24.40
C ASN A 487 -3.38 -19.18 -23.13
N ASP A 488 -2.59 -19.16 -22.05
CA ASP A 488 -2.92 -18.34 -20.89
C ASP A 488 -3.03 -16.88 -21.31
N ARG A 489 -4.03 -16.21 -20.75
CA ARG A 489 -4.28 -14.80 -21.02
C ARG A 489 -4.08 -13.98 -19.77
N PHE A 490 -3.40 -12.85 -19.93
CA PHE A 490 -3.09 -11.95 -18.85
C PHE A 490 -3.71 -10.58 -19.08
N TYR A 491 -4.11 -9.93 -18.01
CA TYR A 491 -4.68 -8.59 -18.01
C TYR A 491 -4.06 -7.75 -16.90
N TYR A 492 -4.03 -6.44 -17.06
CA TYR A 492 -3.44 -5.54 -16.08
C TYR A 492 -4.37 -5.31 -14.88
N LEU A 493 -3.83 -5.32 -13.66
CA LEU A 493 -4.57 -4.97 -12.44
C LEU A 493 -4.02 -3.68 -11.81
N ARG A 494 -2.71 -3.64 -11.53
CA ARG A 494 -2.06 -2.51 -10.86
C ARG A 494 -0.56 -2.43 -11.12
N GLU A 495 -0.01 -1.24 -10.92
CA GLU A 495 1.43 -0.98 -11.02
C GLU A 495 2.20 -1.57 -9.83
N LEU A 496 3.42 -2.02 -10.10
CA LEU A 496 4.48 -2.15 -9.11
C LEU A 496 5.43 -0.96 -9.29
N ILE A 497 5.40 0.00 -8.37
CA ILE A 497 6.28 1.18 -8.42
C ILE A 497 7.57 0.84 -7.71
N VAL A 498 8.68 0.83 -8.44
CA VAL A 498 10.02 0.62 -7.88
C VAL A 498 10.80 1.92 -7.97
N HIS A 499 11.00 2.57 -6.83
CA HIS A 499 11.87 3.75 -6.75
C HIS A 499 13.33 3.27 -6.76
N GLN A 500 14.17 3.87 -7.60
CA GLN A 500 15.61 3.70 -7.48
C GLN A 500 16.03 4.39 -6.17
N SER A 501 16.59 3.60 -5.26
CA SER A 501 17.24 4.07 -4.02
C SER A 501 18.53 4.79 -4.33
#